data_AF-F3BB40-F1
#
_entry.id   AF-F3BB40-F1
#
_cell.length_a   1.000
_cell.length_b   1.000
_cell.length_c   1.000
_cell.angle_alpha   90.00
_cell.angle_beta   90.00
_cell.angle_gamma   90.00
#
_symmetry.space_group_name_H-M   'P 1'
#
loop_
_entity.id
_entity.type
_entity.pdbx_description
1 polymer ?
#
loop_
_entity_poly.entity_id
_entity_poly.type
_entity_poly.pdbx_seq_one_letter_code
_entity_poly.pdbx_strand_id
1 'polypeptide(L)' 'MAILDGKKVIIIGDRDGVPGPAIAECVKTAGGEVVFSSTECFV' A
#
# COMPACT_ATOMS: atom_id res chain seq x y z
N MET A 1 7.12 -11.58 14.30
CA MET A 1 6.66 -10.19 14.08
C MET A 1 6.43 -10.02 12.58
N ALA A 2 5.32 -9.38 12.20
CA ALA A 2 5.04 -9.11 10.79
C ALA A 2 5.99 -8.02 10.28
N ILE A 3 6.26 -7.99 8.96
CA ILE A 3 7.38 -7.22 8.40
C ILE A 3 7.17 -5.68 8.46
N LEU A 4 5.91 -5.24 8.53
CA LEU A 4 5.53 -3.82 8.62
C LEU A 4 4.87 -3.46 9.96
N ASP A 5 5.01 -4.32 10.97
CA ASP A 5 4.39 -4.11 12.28
C ASP A 5 4.78 -2.76 12.90
N GLY A 6 3.78 -2.02 13.39
CA GLY A 6 3.94 -0.67 13.96
C GLY A 6 4.30 0.44 12.96
N LYS A 7 4.31 0.17 11.64
CA LYS A 7 4.63 1.17 10.61
C LYS A 7 3.38 1.76 9.98
N LYS A 8 3.41 3.08 9.76
CA LYS A 8 2.45 3.81 8.93
C LYS A 8 2.91 3.77 7.47
N VAL A 9 1.98 3.47 6.57
CA VAL A 9 2.26 3.25 5.15
C VAL A 9 1.39 4.16 4.30
N ILE A 10 2.03 4.86 3.37
CA ILE A 10 1.40 5.64 2.31
C ILE A 10 1.54 4.83 1.03
N ILE A 11 0.43 4.66 0.33
CA ILE A 11 0.37 3.89 -0.92
C ILE A 11 0.06 4.84 -2.06
N ILE A 12 0.90 4.81 -3.07
CA ILE A 12 0.68 5.48 -4.35
C ILE A 12 0.84 4.39 -5.43
N GLY A 13 -0.26 3.80 -5.89
CA GLY A 13 -0.31 3.10 -7.20
C GLY A 13 -0.59 4.15 -8.27
N ASP A 14 -0.52 3.99 -9.59
CA ASP A 14 -0.15 2.91 -10.48
C ASP A 14 0.74 3.44 -11.63
N ARG A 15 1.80 2.71 -11.99
CA ARG A 15 2.56 2.87 -13.25
C ARG A 15 2.53 1.59 -14.10
N ASP A 16 2.18 0.44 -13.52
CA ASP A 16 2.38 -0.91 -14.06
C ASP A 16 1.15 -1.84 -13.89
N GLY A 17 -0.06 -1.28 -13.75
CA GLY A 17 -1.32 -2.00 -13.56
C GLY A 17 -1.64 -2.46 -12.13
N VAL A 18 -0.90 -2.04 -11.09
CA VAL A 18 -1.15 -2.41 -9.69
C VAL A 18 -1.86 -1.26 -8.96
N PRO A 19 -3.17 -1.38 -8.70
CA PRO A 19 -3.93 -0.31 -8.06
C PRO A 19 -3.62 -0.25 -6.55
N GLY A 20 -3.73 0.95 -5.96
CA GLY A 20 -3.48 1.19 -4.54
C GLY A 20 -4.21 0.23 -3.58
N PRO A 21 -5.48 -0.13 -3.81
CA PRO A 21 -6.20 -1.11 -3.00
C PRO A 21 -5.56 -2.50 -2.96
N ALA A 22 -4.94 -2.96 -4.05
CA ALA A 22 -4.26 -4.26 -4.07
C ALA A 22 -3.01 -4.26 -3.17
N ILE A 23 -2.26 -3.15 -3.19
CA ILE A 23 -1.11 -2.94 -2.30
C ILE A 23 -1.57 -2.87 -0.84
N ALA A 24 -2.72 -2.23 -0.58
CA ALA A 24 -3.25 -2.09 0.78
C ALA A 24 -3.56 -3.43 1.45
N GLU A 25 -4.11 -4.41 0.71
CA GLU A 25 -4.36 -5.76 1.24
C GLU A 25 -3.06 -6.50 1.61
N CYS A 26 -2.01 -6.34 0.78
CA CYS A 26 -0.68 -6.86 1.10
C CYS A 26 -0.11 -6.22 2.38
N VAL A 27 -0.25 -4.88 2.51
CA VAL A 27 0.25 -4.13 3.68
C VAL A 27 -0.46 -4.55 4.96
N LYS A 28 -1.78 -4.76 4.92
CA LYS A 28 -2.55 -5.28 6.07
C LYS A 28 -2.05 -6.64 6.52
N THR A 29 -1.83 -7.56 5.57
CA THR A 29 -1.29 -8.90 5.87
C THR A 29 0.12 -8.84 6.44
N ALA A 30 0.90 -7.85 6.00
CA ALA A 30 2.24 -7.55 6.50
C ALA A 30 2.27 -6.81 7.87
N GLY A 31 1.10 -6.49 8.46
CA GLY A 31 0.97 -5.83 9.75
C GLY A 31 1.11 -4.30 9.73
N GLY A 32 1.07 -3.66 8.57
CA GLY A 32 1.19 -2.21 8.43
C GLY A 32 -0.14 -1.46 8.52
N GLU A 33 -0.10 -0.22 8.99
CA GLU A 33 -1.23 0.70 9.05
C GLU A 33 -1.25 1.58 7.79
N VAL A 34 -2.21 1.37 6.89
CA VAL A 34 -2.37 2.21 5.71
C VAL A 34 -3.05 3.52 6.10
N VAL A 35 -2.33 4.64 6.00
CA VAL A 35 -2.83 5.98 6.37
C VAL A 35 -3.26 6.81 5.17
N PHE A 36 -2.84 6.43 3.97
CA PHE A 36 -3.25 7.04 2.71
C PHE A 36 -3.07 6.02 1.59
N SER A 37 -4.02 5.98 0.65
CA SER A 37 -3.92 5.18 -0.57
C SER A 37 -4.56 5.94 -1.73
N SER A 38 -3.83 6.03 -2.82
CA SER A 38 -4.32 6.59 -4.07
C SER A 38 -3.81 5.77 -5.26
N THR A 39 -4.52 5.93 -6.38
CA THR A 39 -4.17 5.31 -7.67
C THR A 39 -4.03 6.43 -8.70
N GLU A 40 -2.81 6.75 -9.04
CA GLU A 40 -2.38 7.77 -9.99
C GLU A 40 -1.63 7.13 -11.14
N CYS A 41 -2.00 7.44 -12.39
CA CYS A 41 -1.29 6.98 -13.57
C CYS A 41 -0.06 7.90 -13.82
N PHE A 42 1.12 7.50 -13.34
CA PHE A 42 2.37 8.22 -13.63
C PHE A 42 2.91 7.78 -14.99
N VAL A 43 2.49 8.47 -16.05
CA VAL A 43 3.09 8.38 -17.40
C VAL A 43 4.47 9.03 -17.45
#